data_AF-A0A5N9FQG5-F1
#
_entry.id   AF-A0A5N9FQG5-F1
#
_cell.length_a   1.000
_cell.length_b   1.000
_cell.length_c   1.000
_cell.angle_alpha   90.00
_cell.angle_beta   90.00
_cell.angle_gamma   90.00
#
_symmetry.space_group_name_H-M   'P 1'
#
loop_
_entity.id
_entity.type
_entity.pdbx_description
1 polymer ?
#
loop_
_entity_poly.entity_id
_entity_poly.type
_entity_poly.pdbx_seq_one_letter_code
_entity_poly.pdbx_strand_id
1 'polypeptide(L)' 'MPLRIRRRSSVTIVEIHGVIGNHVKIPEFSRLIDSVAGNQRLKALLLDIASPGGSATGSGVLYRAI' A
#
# COMPACT_ATOMS: atom_id res chain seq x y z
N MET A 1 10.66 35.18 -10.09
CA MET A 1 10.57 33.71 -9.90
C MET A 1 9.33 33.42 -9.08
N PRO A 2 8.33 32.66 -9.58
CA PRO A 2 7.19 32.32 -8.73
C PRO A 2 7.67 31.37 -7.63
N LEU A 3 7.35 31.71 -6.38
CA LEU A 3 7.54 30.84 -5.22
C LEU A 3 6.71 29.57 -5.42
N ARG A 4 7.36 28.48 -5.88
CA ARG A 4 6.75 27.14 -5.86
C ARG A 4 6.54 26.77 -4.41
N ILE A 5 5.30 26.84 -3.93
CA ILE A 5 4.88 26.22 -2.68
C ILE A 5 5.21 24.73 -2.80
N ARG A 6 6.34 24.30 -2.20
CA ARG A 6 6.71 22.90 -2.13
C ARG A 6 5.61 22.20 -1.34
N ARG A 7 4.76 21.42 -2.03
CA ARG A 7 3.81 20.52 -1.38
C ARG A 7 4.59 19.65 -0.39
N ARG A 8 4.18 19.64 0.88
CA ARG A 8 4.81 18.80 1.90
C ARG A 8 4.78 17.34 1.44
N SER A 9 5.92 16.70 1.50
CA SER A 9 6.06 15.26 1.24
C SER A 9 5.69 14.49 2.50
N SER A 10 5.12 13.29 2.34
CA SER A 10 4.76 12.43 3.46
C SER A 10 5.09 10.97 3.17
N VAL A 11 5.16 10.18 4.24
CA VAL A 11 5.28 8.73 4.22
C VAL A 11 3.93 8.16 4.65
N THR A 12 3.46 7.13 3.95
CA THR A 12 2.22 6.42 4.31
C THR A 12 2.55 5.08 4.92
N ILE A 13 1.76 4.67 5.91
CA ILE A 13 1.82 3.34 6.51
C ILE A 13 0.58 2.57 6.08
N VAL A 14 0.76 1.33 5.64
CA VAL A 14 -0.32 0.41 5.31
C VAL A 14 -0.12 -0.87 6.11
N GLU A 15 -1.13 -1.23 6.89
CA GLU A 15 -1.10 -2.39 7.78
C GLU A 15 -1.80 -3.58 7.12
N ILE A 16 -1.12 -4.71 7.04
CA ILE A 16 -1.67 -6.00 6.63
C ILE A 16 -1.79 -6.87 7.87
N HIS A 17 -3.01 -6.98 8.41
CA HIS A 17 -3.29 -7.79 9.58
C HIS A 17 -4.24 -8.95 9.27
N GLY A 18 -3.87 -10.16 9.68
CA GLY A 18 -4.66 -11.37 9.51
C GLY A 18 -4.40 -12.16 8.22
N VAL A 19 -5.20 -13.22 8.01
CA VAL A 19 -4.98 -14.21 6.95
C VAL A 19 -5.24 -13.62 5.54
N ILE A 20 -4.29 -13.83 4.62
CA ILE A 20 -4.38 -13.38 3.22
C ILE A 20 -5.42 -14.18 2.45
N GLY A 21 -6.39 -13.48 1.84
CA GLY A 21 -7.48 -14.08 1.08
C GLY A 21 -8.76 -14.37 1.88
N ASN A 22 -8.76 -14.09 3.19
CA ASN A 22 -9.98 -14.10 4.00
C ASN A 22 -10.18 -12.74 4.71
N HIS A 23 -9.30 -12.40 5.65
CA HIS A 23 -9.36 -11.14 6.38
C HIS A 23 -8.74 -9.99 5.57
N VAL A 24 -7.58 -10.25 4.96
CA VAL A 24 -6.95 -9.31 4.03
C VAL A 24 -7.64 -9.48 2.68
N LYS A 25 -8.52 -8.52 2.35
CA LYS A 25 -9.24 -8.51 1.10
C LYS A 25 -8.36 -7.94 -0.02
N ILE A 26 -8.07 -8.80 -0.98
CA ILE A 26 -7.01 -8.58 -1.95
C ILE A 26 -7.31 -7.44 -2.94
N PRO A 27 -8.53 -7.34 -3.52
CA PRO A 27 -8.87 -6.22 -4.39
C PRO A 27 -8.75 -4.86 -3.68
N GLU A 28 -9.15 -4.79 -2.42
CA GLU A 28 -9.12 -3.57 -1.61
C GLU A 28 -7.70 -3.13 -1.31
N PHE A 29 -6.82 -4.05 -0.90
CA PHE A 29 -5.41 -3.74 -0.66
C PHE A 29 -4.66 -3.38 -1.94
N SER A 30 -4.93 -4.07 -3.06
CA SER A 30 -4.34 -3.71 -4.35
C SER A 30 -4.69 -2.28 -4.73
N ARG A 31 -5.98 -1.91 -4.67
CA ARG A 31 -6.43 -0.54 -4.98
C ARG A 31 -5.85 0.50 -4.02
N LEU A 32 -5.69 0.15 -2.75
CA LEU A 32 -5.06 1.03 -1.77
C LEU A 32 -3.60 1.33 -2.16
N ILE A 33 -2.82 0.30 -2.49
CA ILE A 33 -1.43 0.46 -2.89
C ILE A 33 -1.33 1.27 -4.20
N ASP A 34 -2.19 0.98 -5.18
CA ASP A 34 -2.27 1.75 -6.43
C ASP A 34 -2.56 3.24 -6.17
N SER A 35 -3.44 3.54 -5.22
CA SER A 35 -3.76 4.91 -4.82
C SER A 35 -2.57 5.65 -4.18
N VAL A 36 -1.71 4.91 -3.47
CA VAL A 36 -0.48 5.45 -2.89
C VAL A 36 0.52 5.76 -4.00
N ALA A 37 0.71 4.83 -4.95
CA ALA A 37 1.61 5.00 -6.09
C ALA A 37 1.22 6.20 -6.97
N GLY A 38 -0.08 6.44 -7.16
CA GLY A 38 -0.59 7.58 -7.93
C GLY A 38 -0.44 8.95 -7.25
N ASN A 39 -0.12 9.01 -5.95
CA ASN A 39 -0.12 10.25 -5.19
C ASN A 39 1.28 10.88 -5.09
N GLN A 40 1.51 11.93 -5.89
CA GLN A 40 2.79 12.65 -5.92
C GLN A 40 3.24 13.30 -4.60
N ARG A 41 2.38 13.40 -3.57
CA ARG A 41 2.76 13.88 -2.22
C ARG A 41 3.38 12.77 -1.37
N LEU A 42 3.01 11.52 -1.62
CA LEU A 42 3.54 10.36 -0.92
C LEU A 42 4.88 9.98 -1.55
N LYS A 43 5.92 9.93 -0.73
CA LYS A 43 7.30 9.65 -1.20
C LYS A 43 7.84 8.31 -0.75
N ALA A 44 7.17 7.68 0.21
CA ALA A 44 7.46 6.33 0.64
C ALA A 44 6.19 5.68 1.20
N LEU A 45 6.18 4.35 1.12
CA LEU A 45 5.20 3.47 1.71
C LEU A 45 5.93 2.54 2.68
N LEU A 46 5.50 2.52 3.94
CA LEU A 46 5.88 1.50 4.91
C LEU A 46 4.76 0.47 4.95
N LEU A 47 5.08 -0.78 4.62
CA LEU A 47 4.17 -1.89 4.81
C LEU A 47 4.44 -2.52 6.18
N ASP A 48 3.45 -2.45 7.06
CA ASP A 48 3.48 -3.14 8.36
C ASP A 48 2.70 -4.45 8.23
N ILE A 49 3.36 -5.58 8.46
CA ILE A 49 2.80 -6.90 8.16
C ILE A 49 2.74 -7.72 9.46
N ALA A 50 1.51 -7.95 9.90
CA ALA A 50 1.15 -8.86 10.99
C ALA A 50 0.19 -9.93 10.43
N SER A 51 0.70 -10.76 9.52
CA SER A 51 -0.07 -11.79 8.84
C SER A 51 0.56 -13.17 9.05
N PRO A 52 -0.24 -14.22 9.34
CA PRO A 52 0.24 -15.60 9.34
C PRO A 52 0.42 -16.17 7.91
N GLY A 53 0.22 -15.36 6.86
CA GLY A 53 0.18 -15.79 5.47
C GLY A 53 -1.24 -16.15 5.02
N GLY A 54 -1.37 -17.09 4.07
CA GLY A 54 -2.66 -17.53 3.54
C GLY A 54 -2.59 -17.90 2.06
N SER A 55 -3.50 -17.34 1.27
CA SER A 55 -3.58 -17.59 -0.17
C SER A 55 -2.26 -17.25 -0.89
N ALA A 56 -1.64 -18.25 -1.52
CA ALA A 56 -0.44 -18.07 -2.32
C ALA A 56 -0.71 -17.17 -3.54
N THR A 57 -1.79 -17.45 -4.29
CA THR A 57 -2.24 -16.61 -5.41
C THR A 57 -2.52 -15.20 -4.95
N GLY A 58 -3.15 -15.06 -3.78
CA GLY A 58 -3.45 -13.78 -3.19
C GLY A 58 -2.23 -12.94 -2.85
N SER A 59 -1.25 -13.58 -2.22
CA SER A 59 0.04 -12.97 -1.91
C SER A 59 0.76 -12.54 -3.18
N GLY A 60 0.66 -13.33 -4.26
CA GLY A 60 1.21 -12.97 -5.57
C GLY A 60 0.55 -11.76 -6.23
N VAL A 61 -0.75 -11.55 -6.02
CA VAL A 61 -1.45 -10.33 -6.49
C VAL A 61 -0.97 -9.11 -5.70
N LEU A 62 -0.93 -9.21 -4.36
CA LEU A 62 -0.47 -8.11 -3.50
C LEU A 62 0.99 -7.74 -3.77
N TYR A 63 1.86 -8.72 -3.98
CA TYR A 63 3.26 -8.51 -4.32
C TYR A 63 3.45 -7.72 -5.62
N ARG A 64 2.57 -7.89 -6.60
CA ARG A 64 2.64 -7.17 -7.89
C ARG A 64 2.10 -5.74 -7.81
N ALA A 65 1.31 -5.43 -6.79
CA ALA A 65 0.77 -4.09 -6.59
C ALA A 65 1.78 -3.15 -5.91
N ILE A 66 2.75 -3.70 -5.18
CA ILE A 66 3.84 -2.98 -4.50
C ILE A 66 4.95 -2.66 -5.51
#